data_AF-A0A353ZDL9-F1
#
_entry.id   AF-A0A353ZDL9-F1
#
_cell.length_a   1.000
_cell.length_b   1.000
_cell.length_c   1.000
_cell.angle_alpha   90.00
_cell.angle_beta   90.00
_cell.angle_gamma   90.00
#
_symmetry.space_group_name_H-M   'P 1'
#
loop_
_entity.id
_entity.type
_entity.pdbx_description
1 polymer ?
#
loop_
_entity_poly.entity_id
_entity_poly.type
_entity_poly.pdbx_seq_one_letter_code
_entity_poly.pdbx_strand_id
1 'polypeptide(L)'
;VVVVGEESSGKTRVLTDWIARVTVGQPFPGVPVPANALPPSDVLVFNSVDDFDEAVLQQVARNGGDPRRVLQASTQLLDWGYSHHEFPRGQLPQPEIAGGEAPETRVRLHTREVLSRLRQFLLRRPSLRLVVIDQLKQHLRTDSERVFEDLVFDLQALARETGVVLVLTQRPDAFRNAIGIKQYFKSDSLISVARSIWRVAKPDDPTHGHRVLECLKLGYGYNDSGKEPWRVWQNPGQPMRWEVGTGQEFPLGKLDAKHRILFHAKSYIALYLQMFGGLADFETLRFWARKEGITGAKLFEASIAYNFGYEFEACSDNEIGLRKVIGSWEEIRKRRAIPEADRPPVFGPPLPKRRKRPQAPVPATVPVDFSATVPPDAIATVPPDAIATVPVDAIATVPVDASAA
;
A
#
# COMPACT_ATOMS: atom_id res chain seq x y z
N VAL A 1 -13.60 11.38 -6.27
CA VAL A 1 -12.87 10.11 -6.54
C VAL A 1 -11.61 10.12 -5.69
N VAL A 2 -11.25 9.00 -5.07
CA VAL A 2 -9.99 8.86 -4.32
C VAL A 2 -9.11 7.83 -4.99
N VAL A 3 -7.84 8.15 -5.22
CA VAL A 3 -6.84 7.26 -5.81
C VAL A 3 -5.72 7.04 -4.79
N VAL A 4 -5.54 5.80 -4.35
CA VAL A 4 -4.53 5.42 -3.37
C VAL A 4 -3.48 4.50 -3.99
N GLY A 5 -2.29 4.50 -3.43
CA GLY A 5 -1.21 3.62 -3.89
C GLY A 5 0.10 3.99 -3.23
N GLU A 6 0.99 3.03 -3.10
CA GLU A 6 2.29 3.24 -2.47
C GLU A 6 3.16 4.25 -3.24
N GLU A 7 4.31 4.60 -2.69
CA GLU A 7 5.30 5.39 -3.40
C GLU A 7 5.71 4.70 -4.71
N SER A 8 5.87 5.48 -5.78
CA SER A 8 6.19 4.94 -7.12
C SER A 8 5.16 3.96 -7.71
N SER A 9 3.97 3.82 -7.10
CA SER A 9 2.85 3.04 -7.66
C SER A 9 2.33 3.58 -9.00
N GLY A 10 2.74 4.77 -9.44
CA GLY A 10 2.31 5.31 -10.73
C GLY A 10 0.97 6.04 -10.71
N LYS A 11 0.51 6.50 -9.54
CA LYS A 11 -0.67 7.38 -9.40
C LYS A 11 -0.63 8.56 -10.38
N THR A 12 0.47 9.32 -10.42
CA THR A 12 0.65 10.44 -11.35
C THR A 12 0.46 10.01 -12.81
N ARG A 13 0.93 8.81 -13.20
CA ARG A 13 0.75 8.31 -14.58
C ARG A 13 -0.71 8.05 -14.90
N VAL A 14 -1.46 7.43 -13.98
CA VAL A 14 -2.91 7.20 -14.16
C VAL A 14 -3.67 8.53 -14.20
N LEU A 15 -3.34 9.46 -13.30
CA LEU A 15 -3.97 10.78 -13.28
C LEU A 15 -3.71 11.55 -14.57
N THR A 16 -2.47 11.58 -15.06
CA THR A 16 -2.12 12.32 -16.28
C THR A 16 -2.80 11.74 -17.52
N ASP A 17 -3.14 10.44 -17.55
CA ASP A 17 -4.02 9.88 -18.60
C ASP A 17 -5.47 10.37 -18.44
N TRP A 18 -6.00 10.43 -17.21
CA TRP A 18 -7.33 11.00 -16.97
C TRP A 18 -7.42 12.48 -17.35
N ILE A 19 -6.39 13.25 -16.99
CA ILE A 19 -6.25 14.66 -17.39
C ILE A 19 -6.22 14.77 -18.91
N ALA A 20 -5.36 13.99 -19.57
CA ALA A 20 -5.26 14.00 -21.03
C ALA A 20 -6.61 13.77 -21.70
N ARG A 21 -7.35 12.73 -21.28
CA ARG A 21 -8.68 12.43 -21.80
C ARG A 21 -9.66 13.58 -21.63
N VAL A 22 -9.71 14.21 -20.45
CA VAL A 22 -10.61 15.35 -20.20
C VAL A 22 -10.24 16.55 -21.08
N THR A 23 -8.95 16.82 -21.27
CA THR A 23 -8.50 17.98 -22.07
C THR A 23 -8.86 17.89 -23.55
N VAL A 24 -9.00 16.67 -24.10
CA VAL A 24 -9.36 16.46 -25.52
C VAL A 24 -10.75 15.86 -25.72
N GLY A 25 -11.50 15.64 -24.64
CA GLY A 25 -12.83 15.04 -24.69
C GLY A 25 -12.82 13.58 -25.15
N GLN A 26 -11.80 12.81 -24.77
CA GLN A 26 -11.72 11.39 -25.06
C GLN A 26 -12.53 10.59 -24.01
N PRO A 27 -13.24 9.51 -24.40
CA PRO A 27 -13.92 8.66 -23.45
C PRO A 27 -12.94 7.97 -22.49
N PHE A 28 -13.42 7.70 -21.27
CA PHE A 28 -12.71 6.85 -20.31
C PHE A 28 -12.80 5.37 -20.73
N PRO A 29 -11.80 4.55 -20.35
CA PRO A 29 -11.82 3.11 -20.62
C PRO A 29 -13.11 2.43 -20.12
N GLY A 30 -13.61 1.47 -20.90
CA GLY A 30 -14.85 0.76 -20.59
C GLY A 30 -16.14 1.49 -20.97
N VAL A 31 -16.06 2.70 -21.55
CA VAL A 31 -17.22 3.39 -22.13
C VAL A 31 -17.35 3.00 -23.62
N PRO A 32 -18.38 2.23 -24.01
CA PRO A 32 -18.47 1.69 -25.37
C PRO A 32 -18.91 2.73 -26.41
N VAL A 33 -19.48 3.86 -25.99
CA VAL A 33 -20.07 4.87 -26.89
C VAL A 33 -19.28 6.18 -26.79
N PRO A 34 -18.60 6.63 -27.87
CA PRO A 34 -17.87 7.89 -27.89
C PRO A 34 -18.73 9.12 -27.56
N ALA A 35 -20.04 9.07 -27.84
CA ALA A 35 -20.96 10.16 -27.54
C ALA A 35 -21.13 10.45 -26.03
N ASN A 36 -20.68 9.53 -25.16
CA ASN A 36 -20.67 9.75 -23.71
C ASN A 36 -19.40 10.45 -23.22
N ALA A 37 -18.47 10.80 -24.11
CA ALA A 37 -17.30 11.56 -23.74
C ALA A 37 -17.68 13.00 -23.38
N LEU A 38 -16.99 13.56 -22.38
CA LEU A 38 -17.13 14.98 -22.07
C LEU A 38 -16.56 15.81 -23.23
N PRO A 39 -17.08 17.02 -23.48
CA PRO A 39 -16.41 17.94 -24.38
C PRO A 39 -14.98 18.26 -23.86
N PRO A 40 -14.04 18.64 -24.75
CA PRO A 40 -12.73 19.15 -24.34
C PRO A 40 -12.86 20.21 -23.25
N SER A 41 -12.25 19.94 -22.10
CA SER A 41 -12.47 20.71 -20.88
C SER A 41 -11.16 21.06 -20.20
N ASP A 42 -11.19 22.10 -19.38
CA ASP A 42 -10.02 22.51 -18.59
C ASP A 42 -9.89 21.62 -17.36
N VAL A 43 -8.67 21.55 -16.83
CA VAL A 43 -8.32 20.82 -15.61
C VAL A 43 -7.54 21.71 -14.67
N LEU A 44 -7.88 21.71 -13.38
CA LEU A 44 -7.11 22.39 -12.32
C LEU A 44 -6.35 21.35 -11.49
N VAL A 45 -5.04 21.52 -11.32
CA VAL A 45 -4.18 20.57 -10.60
C VAL A 45 -3.51 21.26 -9.42
N PHE A 46 -3.85 20.82 -8.21
CA PHE A 46 -3.09 21.08 -6.99
C PHE A 46 -1.96 20.06 -6.94
N ASN A 47 -0.80 20.47 -7.45
CA ASN A 47 0.40 19.66 -7.51
C ASN A 47 1.30 19.96 -6.30
N SER A 48 1.85 18.93 -5.66
CA SER A 48 2.70 19.10 -4.48
C SER A 48 4.02 18.33 -4.51
N VAL A 49 4.23 17.46 -5.48
CA VAL A 49 5.37 16.52 -5.48
C VAL A 49 6.19 16.62 -6.75
N ASP A 50 5.54 16.49 -7.90
CA ASP A 50 6.22 16.35 -9.18
C ASP A 50 6.54 17.73 -9.78
N ASP A 51 7.52 17.81 -10.68
CA ASP A 51 7.71 19.00 -11.50
C ASP A 51 6.49 19.18 -12.42
N PHE A 52 5.79 20.31 -12.31
CA PHE A 52 4.55 20.49 -13.04
C PHE A 52 4.77 20.50 -14.56
N ASP A 53 5.79 21.21 -15.03
CA ASP A 53 6.04 21.37 -16.46
C ASP A 53 6.68 20.10 -17.04
N GLU A 54 7.75 19.61 -16.42
CA GLU A 54 8.52 18.49 -16.95
C GLU A 54 7.84 17.13 -16.73
N ALA A 55 7.19 16.94 -15.58
CA ALA A 55 6.60 15.64 -15.25
C ALA A 55 5.10 15.58 -15.54
N VAL A 56 4.31 16.60 -15.18
CA VAL A 56 2.86 16.56 -15.37
C VAL A 56 2.47 16.92 -16.81
N LEU A 57 2.85 18.10 -17.30
CA LEU A 57 2.44 18.57 -18.64
C LEU A 57 3.02 17.73 -19.77
N GLN A 58 4.30 17.36 -19.73
CA GLN A 58 4.87 16.47 -20.75
C GLN A 58 4.16 15.11 -20.76
N GLN A 59 3.80 14.58 -19.60
CA GLN A 59 3.11 13.30 -19.51
C GLN A 59 1.67 13.37 -20.03
N VAL A 60 0.97 14.48 -19.78
CA VAL A 60 -0.33 14.77 -20.40
C VAL A 60 -0.20 14.79 -21.93
N ALA A 61 0.80 15.49 -22.46
CA ALA A 61 1.07 15.53 -23.90
C ALA A 61 1.38 14.14 -24.49
N ARG A 62 2.21 13.34 -23.80
CA ARG A 62 2.53 11.95 -24.19
C ARG A 62 1.30 11.04 -24.21
N ASN A 63 0.33 11.30 -23.35
CA ASN A 63 -0.96 10.61 -23.32
C ASN A 63 -1.97 11.15 -24.37
N GLY A 64 -1.56 12.10 -25.21
CA GLY A 64 -2.42 12.68 -26.26
C GLY A 64 -3.36 13.79 -25.78
N GLY A 65 -3.11 14.36 -24.59
CA GLY A 65 -3.86 15.49 -24.05
C GLY A 65 -3.44 16.85 -24.62
N ASP A 66 -4.16 17.92 -24.24
CA ASP A 66 -3.77 19.31 -24.50
C ASP A 66 -3.23 19.96 -23.22
N PRO A 67 -1.90 20.10 -23.05
CA PRO A 67 -1.29 20.70 -21.86
C PRO A 67 -1.76 22.13 -21.58
N ARG A 68 -2.19 22.88 -22.60
CA ARG A 68 -2.63 24.29 -22.44
C ARG A 68 -3.94 24.42 -21.68
N ARG A 69 -4.68 23.31 -21.54
CA ARG A 69 -5.93 23.22 -20.77
C ARG A 69 -5.70 22.75 -19.33
N VAL A 70 -4.46 22.49 -18.94
CA VAL A 70 -4.10 22.06 -17.59
C VAL A 70 -3.53 23.26 -16.83
N LEU A 71 -4.20 23.64 -15.76
CA LEU A 71 -3.82 24.77 -14.91
C LEU A 71 -3.20 24.26 -13.62
N GLN A 72 -2.08 24.83 -13.21
CA GLN A 72 -1.55 24.61 -11.87
C GLN A 72 -2.28 25.52 -10.88
N ALA A 73 -2.81 24.96 -9.81
CA ALA A 73 -3.39 25.75 -8.73
C ALA A 73 -2.28 26.48 -7.96
N SER A 74 -2.48 27.77 -7.73
CA SER A 74 -1.65 28.61 -6.86
C SER A 74 -2.55 29.59 -6.11
N THR A 75 -2.05 30.16 -5.01
CA THR A 75 -2.80 31.17 -4.24
C THR A 75 -3.15 32.35 -5.14
N GLN A 76 -2.19 32.82 -5.95
CA GLN A 76 -2.37 33.92 -6.90
C GLN A 76 -3.48 33.64 -7.91
N LEU A 77 -3.53 32.41 -8.46
CA LEU A 77 -4.54 32.04 -9.45
C LEU A 77 -5.96 32.05 -8.84
N LEU A 78 -6.10 31.56 -7.61
CA LEU A 78 -7.38 31.57 -6.90
C LEU A 78 -7.81 32.98 -6.50
N ASP A 79 -6.87 33.82 -6.08
CA ASP A 79 -7.12 35.22 -5.70
C ASP A 79 -7.53 36.06 -6.90
N TRP A 80 -6.88 35.81 -8.03
CA TRP A 80 -7.20 36.43 -9.29
C TRP A 80 -8.64 36.10 -9.72
N GLY A 81 -9.04 34.83 -9.65
CA GLY A 81 -10.43 34.42 -9.92
C GLY A 81 -11.47 34.89 -8.90
N TYR A 82 -11.05 35.34 -7.71
CA TYR A 82 -11.92 35.96 -6.72
C TYR A 82 -12.12 37.46 -7.02
N SER A 83 -11.01 38.17 -7.26
CA SER A 83 -10.95 39.63 -7.32
C SER A 83 -11.31 40.25 -8.69
N HIS A 84 -11.08 39.55 -9.80
CA HIS A 84 -11.22 40.15 -11.14
C HIS A 84 -12.56 39.79 -11.80
N HIS A 85 -13.26 40.81 -12.32
CA HIS A 85 -14.55 40.62 -13.00
C HIS A 85 -14.42 39.91 -14.36
N GLU A 86 -13.28 40.05 -15.05
CA GLU A 86 -13.06 39.50 -16.39
C GLU A 86 -11.99 38.43 -16.41
N PHE A 87 -12.38 37.19 -16.75
CA PHE A 87 -11.49 36.09 -17.12
C PHE A 87 -10.88 36.30 -18.51
N PRO A 88 -9.55 36.31 -18.67
CA PRO A 88 -8.93 36.33 -19.99
C PRO A 88 -9.50 35.16 -20.79
N ARG A 89 -10.07 35.47 -21.96
CA ARG A 89 -10.61 34.45 -22.89
C ARG A 89 -9.52 33.61 -23.57
N GLY A 90 -8.25 33.78 -23.19
CA GLY A 90 -7.09 33.13 -23.78
C GLY A 90 -6.27 32.33 -22.76
N GLN A 91 -5.00 32.10 -23.10
CA GLN A 91 -4.03 31.55 -22.15
C GLN A 91 -3.98 32.48 -20.94
N LEU A 92 -4.18 31.93 -19.73
CA LEU A 92 -4.05 32.72 -18.52
C LEU A 92 -2.67 33.37 -18.56
N PRO A 93 -2.54 34.66 -18.20
CA PRO A 93 -1.22 35.20 -17.93
C PRO A 93 -0.58 34.26 -16.92
N GLN A 94 0.50 33.58 -17.33
CA GLN A 94 1.39 33.02 -16.33
C GLN A 94 1.73 34.20 -15.45
N PRO A 95 1.56 34.11 -14.12
CA PRO A 95 1.78 35.25 -13.24
C PRO A 95 3.17 35.78 -13.55
N GLU A 96 3.23 36.88 -14.31
CA GLU A 96 4.47 37.57 -14.60
C GLU A 96 4.90 38.03 -13.23
N ILE A 97 5.99 37.42 -12.77
CA ILE A 97 6.41 37.55 -11.39
C ILE A 97 6.87 38.98 -11.19
N ALA A 98 5.94 39.86 -10.85
CA ALA A 98 6.20 41.21 -10.40
C ALA A 98 6.87 41.10 -9.02
N GLY A 99 8.16 40.73 -9.00
CA GLY A 99 8.95 40.55 -7.78
C GLY A 99 9.95 39.39 -7.75
N GLY A 100 10.05 38.55 -8.78
CA GLY A 100 11.00 37.41 -8.82
C GLY A 100 10.69 36.22 -7.87
N GLU A 101 9.65 36.28 -7.02
CA GLU A 101 9.22 35.14 -6.20
C GLU A 101 8.47 34.06 -6.99
N ALA A 102 8.97 32.82 -6.95
CA ALA A 102 8.28 31.70 -7.56
C ALA A 102 6.86 31.54 -6.98
N PRO A 103 5.85 31.23 -7.81
CA PRO A 103 4.47 31.10 -7.35
C PRO A 103 4.35 30.05 -6.25
N GLU A 104 3.54 30.34 -5.21
CA GLU A 104 3.28 29.39 -4.13
C GLU A 104 2.37 28.28 -4.68
N THR A 105 2.98 27.18 -5.12
CA THR A 105 2.30 26.02 -5.72
C THR A 105 1.55 25.19 -4.67
N ARG A 106 1.93 25.32 -3.40
CA ARG A 106 1.37 24.54 -2.30
C ARG A 106 0.17 25.26 -1.65
N VAL A 107 -0.92 25.32 -2.39
CA VAL A 107 -2.18 25.92 -1.88
C VAL A 107 -2.72 25.11 -0.70
N ARG A 108 -2.97 25.78 0.41
CA ARG A 108 -3.50 25.16 1.63
C ARG A 108 -5.03 25.25 1.67
N LEU A 109 -5.70 24.14 1.34
CA LEU A 109 -7.16 24.04 1.21
C LEU A 109 -7.92 23.89 2.55
N HIS A 110 -7.25 24.04 3.70
CA HIS A 110 -7.85 23.81 5.01
C HIS A 110 -8.60 25.03 5.57
N THR A 111 -8.54 26.19 4.91
CA THR A 111 -9.26 27.39 5.34
C THR A 111 -10.52 27.60 4.52
N ARG A 112 -11.59 28.06 5.18
CA ARG A 112 -12.86 28.39 4.51
C ARG A 112 -12.70 29.47 3.44
N GLU A 113 -11.77 30.40 3.66
CA GLU A 113 -11.48 31.47 2.71
C GLU A 113 -10.94 30.90 1.38
N VAL A 114 -9.95 30.00 1.44
CA VAL A 114 -9.39 29.39 0.22
C VAL A 114 -10.43 28.53 -0.50
N LEU A 115 -11.27 27.80 0.23
CA LEU A 115 -12.39 27.05 -0.37
C LEU A 115 -13.42 27.97 -1.03
N SER A 116 -13.71 29.15 -0.45
CA SER A 116 -14.56 30.17 -1.06
C SER A 116 -13.95 30.73 -2.35
N ARG A 117 -12.64 31.01 -2.35
CA ARG A 117 -11.90 31.44 -3.55
C ARG A 117 -11.94 30.36 -4.64
N LEU A 118 -11.69 29.10 -4.29
CA LEU A 118 -11.81 27.96 -5.21
C LEU A 118 -13.24 27.84 -5.77
N ARG A 119 -14.27 27.98 -4.92
CA ARG A 119 -15.67 27.96 -5.35
C ARG A 119 -15.96 29.03 -6.40
N GLN A 120 -15.59 30.27 -6.13
CA GLN A 120 -15.79 31.37 -7.08
C GLN A 120 -15.02 31.16 -8.37
N PHE A 121 -13.77 30.69 -8.29
CA PHE A 121 -12.95 30.36 -9.44
C PHE A 121 -13.62 29.31 -10.35
N LEU A 122 -14.15 28.23 -9.76
CA LEU A 122 -14.84 27.17 -10.50
C LEU A 122 -16.15 27.65 -11.12
N LEU A 123 -16.95 28.44 -10.39
CA LEU A 123 -18.21 29.01 -10.91
C LEU A 123 -17.97 29.96 -12.09
N ARG A 124 -16.88 30.74 -12.06
CA ARG A 124 -16.52 31.65 -13.16
C ARG A 124 -15.93 30.94 -14.38
N ARG A 125 -15.50 29.68 -14.24
CA ARG A 125 -14.85 28.92 -15.31
C ARG A 125 -15.55 27.58 -15.56
N PRO A 126 -16.73 27.59 -16.21
CA PRO A 126 -17.52 26.38 -16.46
C PRO A 126 -16.87 25.39 -17.44
N SER A 127 -15.77 25.79 -18.11
CA SER A 127 -14.93 24.87 -18.88
C SER A 127 -14.15 23.90 -17.99
N LEU A 128 -13.91 24.22 -16.72
CA LEU A 128 -13.28 23.29 -15.78
C LEU A 128 -14.25 22.16 -15.43
N ARG A 129 -13.82 20.92 -15.70
CA ARG A 129 -14.62 19.72 -15.37
C ARG A 129 -13.91 18.77 -14.41
N LEU A 130 -12.60 18.95 -14.21
CA LEU A 130 -11.78 18.11 -13.37
C LEU A 130 -10.87 18.96 -12.48
N VAL A 131 -10.85 18.65 -11.19
CA VAL A 131 -9.86 19.17 -10.25
C VAL A 131 -9.11 17.99 -9.65
N VAL A 132 -7.78 18.02 -9.73
CA VAL A 132 -6.90 17.00 -9.16
C VAL A 132 -6.19 17.58 -7.95
N ILE A 133 -6.32 16.93 -6.80
CA ILE A 133 -5.57 17.25 -5.58
C ILE A 133 -4.56 16.12 -5.34
N ASP A 134 -3.31 16.35 -5.75
CA ASP A 134 -2.24 15.37 -5.60
C ASP A 134 -1.64 15.43 -4.20
N GLN A 135 -1.61 14.29 -3.53
CA GLN A 135 -1.28 14.12 -2.11
C GLN A 135 -2.16 14.99 -1.21
N LEU A 136 -3.39 14.55 -0.98
CA LEU A 136 -4.40 15.20 -0.15
C LEU A 136 -3.85 15.84 1.13
N LYS A 137 -3.03 15.08 1.88
CA LYS A 137 -2.43 15.52 3.15
C LYS A 137 -1.45 16.69 3.03
N GLN A 138 -0.91 16.95 1.84
CA GLN A 138 -0.03 18.10 1.60
C GLN A 138 -0.82 19.41 1.50
N HIS A 139 -2.07 19.34 1.02
CA HIS A 139 -2.97 20.48 0.83
C HIS A 139 -3.98 20.66 1.98
N LEU A 140 -4.36 19.56 2.65
CA LEU A 140 -5.27 19.53 3.79
C LEU A 140 -4.52 19.04 5.03
N ARG A 141 -3.92 19.98 5.75
CA ARG A 141 -3.36 19.73 7.07
C ARG A 141 -4.41 20.08 8.11
N THR A 142 -4.78 19.09 8.92
CA THR A 142 -5.81 19.23 9.94
C THR A 142 -5.35 18.57 11.23
N ASP A 143 -5.61 19.21 12.35
CA ASP A 143 -5.17 18.73 13.67
C ASP A 143 -6.13 17.69 14.26
N SER A 144 -7.31 17.52 13.66
CA SER A 144 -8.30 16.53 14.09
C SER A 144 -9.05 15.90 12.91
N GLU A 145 -9.50 14.66 13.11
CA GLU A 145 -10.35 13.94 12.14
C GLU A 145 -11.68 14.65 11.92
N ARG A 146 -12.23 15.33 12.94
CA ARG A 146 -13.47 16.09 12.82
C ARG A 146 -13.35 17.26 11.84
N VAL A 147 -12.26 18.04 11.94
CA VAL A 147 -12.00 19.14 11.00
C VAL A 147 -11.74 18.60 9.59
N PHE A 148 -11.06 17.46 9.49
CA PHE A 148 -10.85 16.78 8.21
C PHE A 148 -12.17 16.33 7.58
N GLU A 149 -13.06 15.73 8.37
CA GLU A 149 -14.39 15.32 7.96
C GLU A 149 -15.20 16.51 7.43
N ASP A 150 -15.26 17.61 8.17
CA ASP A 150 -15.94 18.85 7.74
C ASP A 150 -15.40 19.34 6.38
N LEU A 151 -14.07 19.37 6.20
CA LEU A 151 -13.45 19.78 4.93
C LEU A 151 -13.75 18.82 3.78
N VAL A 152 -13.81 17.52 4.04
CA VAL A 152 -14.18 16.52 3.02
C VAL A 152 -15.64 16.68 2.60
N PHE A 153 -16.54 17.03 3.52
CA PHE A 153 -17.93 17.39 3.20
C PHE A 153 -18.01 18.70 2.41
N ASP A 154 -17.24 19.72 2.77
CA ASP A 154 -17.18 20.99 2.02
C ASP A 154 -16.69 20.77 0.58
N LEU A 155 -15.64 19.96 0.38
CA LEU A 155 -15.17 19.58 -0.96
C LEU A 155 -16.25 18.81 -1.74
N GLN A 156 -16.98 17.91 -1.08
CA GLN A 156 -18.08 17.21 -1.73
C GLN A 156 -19.21 18.15 -2.14
N ALA A 157 -19.59 19.11 -1.28
CA ALA A 157 -20.60 20.11 -1.58
C ALA A 157 -20.17 20.99 -2.75
N LEU A 158 -18.92 21.45 -2.74
CA LEU A 158 -18.30 22.21 -3.82
C LEU A 158 -18.38 21.47 -5.16
N ALA A 159 -18.02 20.18 -5.18
CA ALA A 159 -18.08 19.35 -6.38
C ALA A 159 -19.51 19.26 -6.95
N ARG A 160 -20.51 19.10 -6.07
CA ARG A 160 -21.92 19.02 -6.48
C ARG A 160 -22.43 20.34 -7.04
N GLU A 161 -22.10 21.44 -6.38
CA GLU A 161 -22.55 22.78 -6.78
C GLU A 161 -21.98 23.21 -8.12
N THR A 162 -20.68 22.98 -8.32
CA THR A 162 -19.96 23.43 -9.52
C THR A 162 -20.01 22.42 -10.67
N GLY A 163 -20.49 21.19 -10.40
CA GLY A 163 -20.54 20.12 -11.38
C GLY A 163 -19.16 19.60 -11.82
N VAL A 164 -18.10 19.87 -11.03
CA VAL A 164 -16.75 19.38 -11.30
C VAL A 164 -16.48 18.05 -10.62
N VAL A 165 -15.61 17.24 -11.22
CA VAL A 165 -15.10 16.03 -10.59
C VAL A 165 -13.87 16.38 -9.77
N LEU A 166 -13.91 16.11 -8.46
CA LEU A 166 -12.72 16.15 -7.61
C LEU A 166 -12.04 14.77 -7.58
N VAL A 167 -10.77 14.71 -7.95
CA VAL A 167 -9.91 13.53 -7.84
C VAL A 167 -8.84 13.81 -6.79
N LEU A 168 -8.82 13.01 -5.74
CA LEU A 168 -7.91 13.13 -4.62
C LEU A 168 -6.90 11.99 -4.68
N THR A 169 -5.60 12.24 -4.53
CA THR A 169 -4.64 11.16 -4.36
C THR A 169 -4.05 11.13 -2.96
N GLN A 170 -3.66 9.94 -2.51
CA GLN A 170 -2.90 9.81 -1.27
C GLN A 170 -2.04 8.56 -1.24
N ARG A 171 -1.05 8.57 -0.35
CA ARG A 171 -0.36 7.35 0.09
C ARG A 171 -1.26 6.61 1.10
N PRO A 172 -1.18 5.27 1.18
CA PRO A 172 -1.81 4.53 2.26
C PRO A 172 -1.37 5.08 3.62
N ASP A 173 -2.31 5.27 4.53
CA ASP A 173 -2.05 5.80 5.87
C ASP A 173 -2.65 4.97 7.00
N ALA A 174 -3.22 3.81 6.67
CA ALA A 174 -3.86 2.92 7.63
C ALA A 174 -2.90 1.89 8.23
N PHE A 175 -3.43 1.11 9.18
CA PHE A 175 -2.68 0.09 9.90
C PHE A 175 -2.41 -1.15 9.04
N ARG A 176 -1.21 -1.73 9.20
CA ARG A 176 -0.68 -2.88 8.42
C ARG A 176 -1.52 -4.16 8.44
N ASN A 177 -2.54 -4.24 9.31
CA ASN A 177 -3.37 -5.42 9.56
C ASN A 177 -4.85 -5.21 9.24
N ALA A 178 -5.26 -4.02 8.77
CA ALA A 178 -6.64 -3.82 8.35
C ALA A 178 -6.91 -4.56 7.03
N ILE A 179 -8.18 -4.90 6.78
CA ILE A 179 -8.64 -5.64 5.60
C ILE A 179 -9.50 -4.72 4.72
N GLY A 180 -9.50 -4.97 3.41
CA GLY A 180 -10.32 -4.22 2.46
C GLY A 180 -9.88 -2.76 2.34
N ILE A 181 -10.83 -1.84 2.17
CA ILE A 181 -10.55 -0.40 2.00
C ILE A 181 -9.80 0.17 3.22
N LYS A 182 -10.09 -0.32 4.43
CA LYS A 182 -9.49 0.14 5.69
C LYS A 182 -7.98 -0.16 5.78
N GLN A 183 -7.42 -0.97 4.88
CA GLN A 183 -5.98 -1.16 4.79
C GLN A 183 -5.25 0.04 4.16
N TYR A 184 -5.99 0.96 3.53
CA TYR A 184 -5.42 2.11 2.82
C TYR A 184 -5.74 3.45 3.47
N PHE A 185 -6.89 3.56 4.15
CA PHE A 185 -7.34 4.83 4.73
C PHE A 185 -7.63 4.68 6.22
N LYS A 186 -7.09 5.61 7.00
CA LYS A 186 -7.43 5.78 8.42
C LYS A 186 -8.76 6.53 8.62
N SER A 187 -9.08 7.44 7.71
CA SER A 187 -10.26 8.31 7.79
C SER A 187 -11.53 7.62 7.28
N ASP A 188 -12.44 7.29 8.20
CA ASP A 188 -13.75 6.73 7.85
C ASP A 188 -14.63 7.75 7.11
N SER A 189 -14.49 9.05 7.40
CA SER A 189 -15.23 10.12 6.72
C SER A 189 -14.89 10.19 5.23
N LEU A 190 -13.61 10.14 4.88
CA LEU A 190 -13.17 10.09 3.49
C LEU A 190 -13.62 8.81 2.78
N ILE A 191 -13.53 7.66 3.45
CA ILE A 191 -14.04 6.39 2.90
C ILE A 191 -15.53 6.54 2.59
N SER A 192 -16.32 7.07 3.52
CA SER A 192 -17.78 7.22 3.40
C SER A 192 -18.17 8.18 2.27
N VAL A 193 -17.57 9.37 2.26
CA VAL A 193 -17.89 10.46 1.32
C VAL A 193 -17.41 10.17 -0.11
N ALA A 194 -16.31 9.44 -0.28
CA ALA A 194 -15.77 9.11 -1.58
C ALA A 194 -16.79 8.34 -2.43
N ARG A 195 -17.16 8.90 -3.58
CA ARG A 195 -18.02 8.25 -4.58
C ARG A 195 -17.38 7.04 -5.23
N SER A 196 -16.06 7.05 -5.37
CA SER A 196 -15.30 5.89 -5.82
C SER A 196 -13.90 5.95 -5.24
N ILE A 197 -13.35 4.77 -4.96
CA ILE A 197 -12.01 4.59 -4.42
C ILE A 197 -11.29 3.61 -5.34
N TRP A 198 -10.11 4.01 -5.79
CA TRP A 198 -9.28 3.23 -6.69
C TRP A 198 -7.90 3.05 -6.08
N ARG A 199 -7.30 1.89 -6.30
CA ARG A 199 -5.93 1.58 -5.89
C ARG A 199 -5.06 1.39 -7.10
N VAL A 200 -3.92 2.08 -7.14
CA VAL A 200 -2.85 1.82 -8.09
C VAL A 200 -1.78 0.97 -7.41
N ALA A 201 -1.43 -0.16 -8.01
CA ALA A 201 -0.34 -1.02 -7.55
C ALA A 201 0.61 -1.38 -8.68
N LYS A 202 1.82 -1.82 -8.31
CA LYS A 202 2.69 -2.57 -9.21
C LYS A 202 2.21 -4.03 -9.17
N PRO A 203 2.02 -4.70 -10.32
CA PRO A 203 1.76 -6.13 -10.31
C PRO A 203 2.99 -6.89 -9.82
N ASP A 204 2.77 -8.08 -9.25
CA ASP A 204 3.88 -8.97 -8.87
C ASP A 204 4.58 -9.57 -10.10
N ASP A 205 3.79 -9.86 -11.14
CA ASP A 205 4.27 -10.33 -12.42
C ASP A 205 4.26 -9.18 -13.45
N PRO A 206 5.44 -8.77 -13.99
CA PRO A 206 5.52 -7.72 -15.00
C PRO A 206 4.72 -7.98 -16.27
N THR A 207 4.36 -9.24 -16.57
CA THR A 207 3.50 -9.59 -17.72
C THR A 207 2.06 -9.11 -17.56
N HIS A 208 1.66 -8.73 -16.34
CA HIS A 208 0.35 -8.17 -16.04
C HIS A 208 0.26 -6.65 -16.21
N GLY A 209 1.24 -6.04 -16.88
CA GLY A 209 1.26 -4.62 -17.18
C GLY A 209 2.26 -3.84 -16.35
N HIS A 210 2.37 -2.56 -16.66
CA HIS A 210 3.24 -1.68 -15.88
C HIS A 210 2.62 -1.39 -14.53
N ARG A 211 1.29 -1.23 -14.45
CA ARG A 211 0.53 -0.99 -13.22
C ARG A 211 -0.82 -1.69 -13.29
N VAL A 212 -1.44 -1.83 -12.13
CA VAL A 212 -2.81 -2.33 -12.00
C VAL A 212 -3.65 -1.29 -11.28
N LEU A 213 -4.84 -1.02 -11.80
CA LEU A 213 -5.85 -0.18 -11.17
C LEU A 213 -7.02 -1.04 -10.67
N GLU A 214 -7.11 -1.16 -9.36
CA GLU A 214 -8.20 -1.84 -8.65
C GLU A 214 -9.32 -0.85 -8.33
N CYS A 215 -10.57 -1.24 -8.54
CA CYS A 215 -11.71 -0.51 -8.00
C CYS A 215 -12.04 -1.08 -6.61
N LEU A 216 -11.83 -0.30 -5.55
CA LEU A 216 -12.10 -0.73 -4.18
C LEU A 216 -13.49 -0.35 -3.68
N LYS A 217 -14.11 0.69 -4.26
CA LYS A 217 -15.44 1.18 -3.87
C LYS A 217 -16.12 1.89 -5.04
N LEU A 218 -17.43 1.65 -5.21
CA LEU A 218 -18.33 2.48 -6.01
C LEU A 218 -19.58 2.89 -5.22
N GLY A 219 -19.95 4.17 -5.29
CA GLY A 219 -21.02 4.75 -4.47
C GLY A 219 -22.46 4.45 -4.92
N TYR A 220 -22.66 3.60 -5.92
CA TYR A 220 -23.99 3.24 -6.45
C TYR A 220 -24.35 1.76 -6.24
N GLY A 221 -23.81 1.12 -5.19
CA GLY A 221 -24.22 -0.24 -4.79
C GLY A 221 -23.75 -1.34 -5.75
N TYR A 222 -22.77 -1.05 -6.59
CA TYR A 222 -22.15 -2.05 -7.45
C TYR A 222 -21.25 -2.94 -6.59
N ASN A 223 -21.54 -4.25 -6.52
CA ASN A 223 -20.82 -5.19 -5.66
C ASN A 223 -19.30 -5.07 -5.83
N ASP A 224 -18.61 -4.83 -4.71
CA ASP A 224 -17.15 -4.65 -4.59
C ASP A 224 -16.32 -5.87 -5.08
N SER A 225 -16.96 -6.97 -5.48
CA SER A 225 -16.30 -8.26 -5.75
C SER A 225 -16.22 -8.69 -7.22
N GLY A 226 -16.71 -7.88 -8.17
CA GLY A 226 -16.97 -8.37 -9.54
C GLY A 226 -16.28 -7.66 -10.70
N LYS A 227 -15.64 -6.51 -10.50
CA LYS A 227 -14.94 -5.85 -11.62
C LYS A 227 -13.50 -6.30 -11.69
N GLU A 228 -13.18 -6.91 -12.82
CA GLU A 228 -11.82 -7.13 -13.26
C GLU A 228 -11.03 -5.82 -13.14
N PRO A 229 -9.84 -5.85 -12.50
CA PRO A 229 -9.02 -4.66 -12.40
C PRO A 229 -8.52 -4.24 -13.78
N TRP A 230 -8.03 -3.02 -13.92
CA TRP A 230 -7.42 -2.60 -15.18
C TRP A 230 -5.92 -2.81 -15.14
N ARG A 231 -5.39 -3.51 -16.13
CA ARG A 231 -3.96 -3.52 -16.46
C ARG A 231 -3.64 -2.24 -17.22
N VAL A 232 -2.63 -1.54 -16.76
CA VAL A 232 -2.21 -0.26 -17.30
C VAL A 232 -0.82 -0.43 -17.92
N TRP A 233 -0.75 -0.20 -19.21
CA TRP A 233 0.47 -0.28 -20.02
C TRP A 233 0.87 1.10 -20.49
N GLN A 234 2.17 1.36 -20.52
CA GLN A 234 2.69 2.58 -21.12
C GLN A 234 4.11 2.34 -21.63
N ASN A 235 4.20 1.99 -22.90
CA ASN A 235 5.50 1.88 -23.57
C ASN A 235 6.11 3.28 -23.76
N PRO A 236 7.45 3.39 -23.82
CA PRO A 236 8.11 4.66 -24.11
C PRO A 236 7.55 5.30 -25.39
N GLY A 237 7.18 6.58 -25.30
CA GLY A 237 6.64 7.36 -26.42
C GLY A 237 5.21 7.04 -26.86
N GLN A 238 4.52 6.10 -26.20
CA GLN A 238 3.13 5.75 -26.52
C GLN A 238 2.14 6.24 -25.45
N PRO A 239 0.89 6.56 -25.83
CA PRO A 239 -0.17 6.82 -24.87
C PRO A 239 -0.41 5.62 -23.95
N MET A 240 -0.95 5.91 -22.77
CA MET A 240 -1.34 4.87 -21.83
C MET A 240 -2.47 4.01 -22.39
N ARG A 241 -2.31 2.68 -22.31
CA ARG A 241 -3.29 1.69 -22.72
C ARG A 241 -3.86 0.99 -21.49
N TRP A 242 -5.17 0.75 -21.54
CA TRP A 242 -5.93 0.12 -20.48
C TRP A 242 -6.49 -1.19 -21.01
N GLU A 243 -6.21 -2.27 -20.31
CA GLU A 243 -6.70 -3.61 -20.64
C GLU A 243 -7.43 -4.16 -19.42
N VAL A 244 -8.48 -4.93 -19.68
CA VAL A 244 -9.21 -5.58 -18.60
C VAL A 244 -8.35 -6.73 -18.07
N GLY A 245 -8.14 -6.74 -16.76
CA GLY A 245 -7.40 -7.77 -16.05
C GLY A 245 -8.24 -9.00 -15.76
N THR A 246 -7.67 -9.96 -15.04
CA THR A 246 -8.29 -11.23 -14.65
C THR A 246 -8.39 -11.35 -13.12
N GLY A 247 -7.93 -10.34 -12.37
CA GLY A 247 -7.86 -10.37 -10.91
C GLY A 247 -6.63 -11.10 -10.36
N GLN A 248 -5.79 -11.69 -11.23
CA GLN A 248 -4.56 -12.39 -10.85
C GLN A 248 -3.35 -11.46 -10.72
N GLU A 249 -3.53 -10.17 -10.97
CA GLU A 249 -2.44 -9.20 -11.05
C GLU A 249 -1.96 -8.70 -9.69
N PHE A 250 -2.80 -8.82 -8.66
CA PHE A 250 -2.43 -8.41 -7.31
C PHE A 250 -1.80 -9.57 -6.53
N PRO A 251 -0.81 -9.28 -5.67
CA PRO A 251 -0.46 -10.20 -4.60
C PRO A 251 -1.73 -10.53 -3.85
N LEU A 252 -1.94 -11.81 -3.62
CA LEU A 252 -2.95 -12.27 -2.67
C LEU A 252 -2.81 -11.47 -1.38
N GLY A 253 -3.92 -10.96 -0.86
CA GLY A 253 -3.92 -10.34 0.46
C GLY A 253 -3.24 -11.28 1.46
N LYS A 254 -2.57 -10.78 2.50
CA LYS A 254 -1.85 -11.64 3.46
C LYS A 254 -2.70 -12.81 3.97
N LEU A 255 -4.00 -12.58 4.13
CA LEU A 255 -4.98 -13.59 4.51
C LEU A 255 -5.20 -14.63 3.39
N ASP A 256 -5.34 -14.20 2.14
CA ASP A 256 -5.50 -15.10 0.99
C ASP A 256 -4.22 -15.86 0.66
N ALA A 257 -3.06 -15.21 0.79
CA ALA A 257 -1.75 -15.85 0.70
C ALA A 257 -1.63 -16.93 1.80
N LYS A 258 -2.02 -16.59 3.03
CA LYS A 258 -2.09 -17.55 4.13
C LYS A 258 -3.06 -18.69 3.81
N HIS A 259 -4.27 -18.41 3.31
CA HIS A 259 -5.25 -19.43 2.94
C HIS A 259 -4.75 -20.33 1.82
N ARG A 260 -4.07 -19.80 0.78
CA ARG A 260 -3.45 -20.61 -0.28
C ARG A 260 -2.33 -21.48 0.27
N ILE A 261 -1.48 -20.96 1.14
CA ILE A 261 -0.42 -21.75 1.79
C ILE A 261 -1.04 -22.86 2.65
N LEU A 262 -2.09 -22.57 3.42
CA LEU A 262 -2.79 -23.56 4.23
C LEU A 262 -3.52 -24.60 3.37
N PHE A 263 -4.11 -24.19 2.25
CA PHE A 263 -4.75 -25.09 1.29
C PHE A 263 -3.72 -25.98 0.58
N HIS A 264 -2.56 -25.44 0.22
CA HIS A 264 -1.45 -26.22 -0.32
C HIS A 264 -0.96 -27.25 0.70
N ALA A 265 -0.75 -26.83 1.96
CA ALA A 265 -0.40 -27.72 3.05
C ALA A 265 -1.46 -28.80 3.30
N LYS A 266 -2.76 -28.46 3.27
CA LYS A 266 -3.87 -29.42 3.36
C LYS A 266 -3.78 -30.46 2.24
N SER A 267 -3.63 -30.01 1.00
CA SER A 267 -3.58 -30.88 -0.18
C SER A 267 -2.39 -31.83 -0.10
N TYR A 268 -1.24 -31.31 0.34
CA TYR A 268 -0.05 -32.10 0.61
C TYR A 268 -0.29 -33.16 1.70
N ILE A 269 -0.87 -32.80 2.85
CA ILE A 269 -1.20 -33.76 3.93
C ILE A 269 -2.12 -34.85 3.40
N ALA A 270 -3.20 -34.49 2.70
CA ALA A 270 -4.17 -35.43 2.17
C ALA A 270 -3.54 -36.42 1.19
N LEU A 271 -2.73 -35.93 0.24
CA LEU A 271 -2.04 -36.78 -0.73
C LEU A 271 -1.03 -37.72 -0.05
N TYR A 272 -0.27 -37.21 0.92
CA TYR A 272 0.67 -38.02 1.68
C TYR A 272 -0.06 -39.14 2.45
N LEU A 273 -1.14 -38.82 3.16
CA LEU A 273 -1.93 -39.82 3.88
C LEU A 273 -2.52 -40.86 2.92
N GLN A 274 -3.00 -40.44 1.75
CA GLN A 274 -3.50 -41.36 0.72
C GLN A 274 -2.41 -42.33 0.23
N MET A 275 -1.18 -41.86 0.06
CA MET A 275 -0.05 -42.69 -0.42
C MET A 275 0.49 -43.66 0.64
N PHE A 276 0.41 -43.30 1.93
CA PHE A 276 1.07 -44.03 3.02
C PHE A 276 0.12 -44.65 4.05
N GLY A 277 -1.09 -45.04 3.61
CA GLY A 277 -1.99 -45.85 4.43
C GLY A 277 -2.76 -45.08 5.50
N GLY A 278 -3.01 -43.79 5.29
CA GLY A 278 -3.94 -42.98 6.08
C GLY A 278 -3.39 -42.42 7.39
N LEU A 279 -2.16 -42.76 7.75
CA LEU A 279 -1.46 -42.28 8.94
C LEU A 279 -0.04 -41.80 8.58
N ALA A 280 0.44 -40.76 9.24
CA ALA A 280 1.78 -40.23 9.06
C ALA A 280 2.36 -39.75 10.40
N ASP A 281 3.63 -40.08 10.64
CA ASP A 281 4.41 -39.41 11.68
C ASP A 281 4.66 -37.95 11.28
N PHE A 282 4.42 -37.01 12.20
CA PHE A 282 4.45 -35.59 11.91
C PHE A 282 5.85 -35.09 11.55
N GLU A 283 6.91 -35.62 12.17
CA GLU A 283 8.28 -35.21 11.84
C GLU A 283 8.67 -35.69 10.44
N THR A 284 8.27 -36.90 10.07
CA THR A 284 8.44 -37.43 8.73
C THR A 284 7.67 -36.60 7.71
N LEU A 285 6.39 -36.31 7.98
CA LEU A 285 5.55 -35.46 7.14
C LEU A 285 6.16 -34.05 6.99
N ARG A 286 6.65 -33.46 8.09
CA ARG A 286 7.33 -32.17 8.11
C ARG A 286 8.61 -32.16 7.29
N PHE A 287 9.41 -33.23 7.37
CA PHE A 287 10.64 -33.37 6.61
C PHE A 287 10.36 -33.30 5.11
N TRP A 288 9.37 -34.04 4.63
CA TRP A 288 9.01 -34.07 3.21
C TRP A 288 8.27 -32.80 2.77
N ALA A 289 7.41 -32.23 3.62
CA ALA A 289 6.70 -30.98 3.33
C ALA A 289 7.66 -29.80 3.08
N ARG A 290 8.82 -29.79 3.74
CA ARG A 290 9.86 -28.77 3.51
C ARG A 290 10.40 -28.79 2.08
N LYS A 291 10.43 -29.96 1.42
CA LYS A 291 10.86 -30.08 0.02
C LYS A 291 9.85 -29.43 -0.94
N GLU A 292 8.59 -29.36 -0.53
CA GLU A 292 7.51 -28.64 -1.23
C GLU A 292 7.36 -27.17 -0.80
N GLY A 293 8.35 -26.64 -0.05
CA GLY A 293 8.32 -25.26 0.43
C GLY A 293 7.33 -24.99 1.58
N ILE A 294 6.79 -26.03 2.23
CA ILE A 294 5.83 -25.89 3.33
C ILE A 294 6.58 -25.90 4.67
N THR A 295 6.43 -24.82 5.44
CA THR A 295 7.05 -24.74 6.78
C THR A 295 6.30 -25.62 7.79
N GLY A 296 7.01 -26.10 8.81
CA GLY A 296 6.40 -26.94 9.85
C GLY A 296 5.24 -26.26 10.61
N ALA A 297 5.35 -24.94 10.84
CA ALA A 297 4.28 -24.16 11.45
C ALA A 297 3.02 -24.11 10.58
N LYS A 298 3.17 -23.94 9.26
CA LYS A 298 2.04 -23.92 8.32
C LYS A 298 1.41 -25.29 8.12
N LEU A 299 2.23 -26.34 8.11
CA LEU A 299 1.77 -27.72 8.08
C LEU A 299 0.94 -28.05 9.34
N PHE A 300 1.42 -27.64 10.52
CA PHE A 300 0.69 -27.83 11.77
C PHE A 300 -0.63 -27.03 11.79
N GLU A 301 -0.57 -25.75 11.43
CA GLU A 301 -1.74 -24.88 11.34
C GLU A 301 -2.80 -25.48 10.37
N ALA A 302 -2.38 -26.00 9.21
CA ALA A 302 -3.27 -26.67 8.27
C ALA A 302 -3.88 -27.96 8.85
N SER A 303 -3.12 -28.73 9.63
CA SER A 303 -3.65 -29.94 10.28
C SER A 303 -4.83 -29.64 11.22
N ILE A 304 -4.76 -28.49 11.92
CA ILE A 304 -5.83 -28.02 12.81
C ILE A 304 -6.97 -27.40 12.00
N ALA A 305 -6.65 -26.46 11.10
CA ALA A 305 -7.63 -25.68 10.35
C ALA A 305 -8.54 -26.55 9.46
N TYR A 306 -8.02 -27.67 8.95
CA TYR A 306 -8.78 -28.61 8.12
C TYR A 306 -9.18 -29.89 8.84
N ASN A 307 -9.13 -29.89 10.18
CA ASN A 307 -9.64 -30.95 11.04
C ASN A 307 -9.09 -32.35 10.72
N PHE A 308 -7.78 -32.46 10.49
CA PHE A 308 -7.12 -33.76 10.45
C PHE A 308 -7.05 -34.35 11.86
N GLY A 309 -7.25 -35.66 11.95
CA GLY A 309 -7.07 -36.37 13.22
C GLY A 309 -5.61 -36.35 13.64
N TYR A 310 -5.37 -36.28 14.95
CA TYR A 310 -4.03 -36.41 15.50
C TYR A 310 -4.02 -37.16 16.82
N GLU A 311 -2.89 -37.74 17.14
CA GLU A 311 -2.63 -38.45 18.40
C GLU A 311 -1.16 -38.27 18.80
N PHE A 312 -0.90 -38.31 20.10
CA PHE A 312 0.45 -38.34 20.65
C PHE A 312 0.70 -39.73 21.22
N GLU A 313 1.83 -40.32 20.87
CA GLU A 313 2.23 -41.66 21.31
C GLU A 313 3.60 -41.59 21.96
N ALA A 314 3.87 -42.45 22.94
CA ALA A 314 5.19 -42.58 23.52
C ALA A 314 6.19 -43.05 22.46
N CYS A 315 7.37 -42.44 22.45
CA CYS A 315 8.43 -42.77 21.52
C CYS A 315 9.79 -42.58 22.20
N SER A 316 10.52 -43.66 22.40
CA SER A 316 11.87 -43.67 22.98
C SER A 316 12.91 -42.93 22.14
N ASP A 317 12.62 -42.75 20.84
CA ASP A 317 13.61 -42.29 19.87
C ASP A 317 13.68 -40.76 19.76
N ASN A 318 12.82 -40.04 20.50
CA ASN A 318 12.78 -38.58 20.54
C ASN A 318 13.08 -38.08 21.96
N GLU A 319 13.80 -36.96 22.09
CA GLU A 319 14.18 -36.33 23.37
C GLU A 319 12.96 -36.02 24.25
N ILE A 320 11.82 -35.72 23.62
CA ILE A 320 10.56 -35.38 24.31
C ILE A 320 9.80 -36.64 24.77
N GLY A 321 10.21 -37.82 24.31
CA GLY A 321 9.51 -39.08 24.63
C GLY A 321 8.15 -39.24 23.94
N LEU A 322 7.77 -38.32 23.04
CA LEU A 322 6.48 -38.32 22.35
C LEU A 322 6.67 -38.15 20.84
N ARG A 323 5.89 -38.88 20.06
CA ARG A 323 5.69 -38.67 18.62
C ARG A 323 4.26 -38.23 18.33
N LYS A 324 4.09 -37.32 17.37
CA LYS A 324 2.77 -36.87 16.91
C LYS A 324 2.42 -37.64 15.64
N VAL A 325 1.30 -38.37 15.67
CA VAL A 325 0.72 -39.03 14.50
C VAL A 325 -0.42 -38.18 13.94
N ILE A 326 -0.49 -38.03 12.62
CA ILE A 326 -1.56 -37.34 11.89
C ILE A 326 -2.25 -38.34 10.96
N GLY A 327 -3.56 -38.25 10.81
CA GLY A 327 -4.33 -39.09 9.90
C GLY A 327 -5.75 -38.60 9.68
N SER A 328 -6.58 -39.43 9.02
CA SER A 328 -8.02 -39.23 9.08
C SER A 328 -8.52 -39.52 10.50
N TRP A 329 -9.64 -38.93 10.92
CA TRP A 329 -10.22 -39.22 12.23
C TRP A 329 -10.59 -40.70 12.40
N GLU A 330 -10.97 -41.38 11.33
CA GLU A 330 -11.27 -42.82 11.34
C GLU A 330 -10.02 -43.65 11.61
N GLU A 331 -8.91 -43.36 10.93
CA GLU A 331 -7.66 -44.08 11.13
C GLU A 331 -7.05 -43.80 12.51
N ILE A 332 -7.16 -42.57 13.00
CA ILE A 332 -6.73 -42.24 14.37
C ILE A 332 -7.60 -42.97 15.40
N ARG A 333 -8.92 -43.09 15.21
CA ARG A 333 -9.78 -43.87 16.12
C ARG A 333 -9.44 -45.36 16.09
N LYS A 334 -9.24 -45.94 14.90
CA LYS A 334 -8.80 -47.34 14.76
C LYS A 334 -7.47 -47.58 15.48
N ARG A 335 -6.52 -46.65 15.32
CA ARG A 335 -5.21 -46.71 15.97
C ARG A 335 -5.31 -46.61 17.50
N ARG A 336 -6.15 -45.70 18.02
CA ARG A 336 -6.40 -45.56 19.47
C ARG A 336 -6.96 -46.82 20.12
N ALA A 337 -7.76 -47.59 19.38
CA ALA A 337 -8.35 -48.83 19.87
C ALA A 337 -7.31 -49.95 20.06
N ILE A 338 -6.13 -49.84 19.44
CA ILE A 338 -5.04 -50.79 19.59
C ILE A 338 -4.21 -50.39 20.82
N PRO A 339 -3.96 -51.30 21.78
CA PRO A 339 -3.05 -51.05 22.89
C PRO A 339 -1.69 -50.55 22.41
N GLU A 340 -1.10 -49.57 23.11
CA GLU A 340 0.08 -48.86 22.63
C GLU A 340 1.27 -49.78 22.27
N ALA A 341 1.47 -50.85 23.06
CA ALA A 341 2.51 -51.86 22.81
C ALA A 341 2.32 -52.65 21.50
N ASP A 342 1.07 -52.74 21.02
CA ASP A 342 0.68 -53.53 19.84
C ASP A 342 0.47 -52.67 18.58
N ARG A 343 0.65 -51.34 18.69
CA ARG A 343 0.37 -50.44 17.57
C ARG A 343 1.38 -50.64 16.44
N PRO A 344 0.92 -50.83 15.19
CA PRO A 344 1.83 -50.96 14.07
C PRO A 344 2.64 -49.66 13.88
N PRO A 345 3.89 -49.76 13.39
CA PRO A 345 4.66 -48.58 13.04
C PRO A 345 3.94 -47.77 11.96
N VAL A 346 4.04 -46.45 12.06
CA VAL A 346 3.49 -45.56 11.03
C VAL A 346 4.42 -45.59 9.83
N PHE A 347 3.91 -46.04 8.68
CA PHE A 347 4.69 -46.11 7.45
C PHE A 347 4.85 -44.73 6.84
N GLY A 348 6.05 -44.49 6.30
CA GLY A 348 6.38 -43.28 5.55
C GLY A 348 7.54 -43.56 4.60
N PRO A 349 7.78 -42.67 3.63
CA PRO A 349 8.95 -42.76 2.78
C PRO A 349 10.20 -42.69 3.66
N PRO A 350 11.22 -43.50 3.37
CA PRO A 350 12.42 -43.57 4.18
C PRO A 350 13.08 -42.19 4.27
N LEU A 351 13.32 -41.72 5.49
CA LEU A 351 14.06 -40.50 5.71
C LEU A 351 15.49 -40.70 5.17
N PRO A 352 16.02 -39.76 4.37
CA PRO A 352 17.39 -39.86 3.89
C PRO A 352 18.32 -39.88 5.09
N LYS A 353 19.19 -40.90 5.15
CA LYS A 353 20.17 -41.04 6.22
C LYS A 353 20.98 -39.75 6.28
N ARG A 354 20.94 -39.07 7.43
CA ARG A 354 21.72 -37.86 7.68
C ARG A 354 23.19 -38.22 7.42
N ARG A 355 23.79 -37.68 6.35
CA ARG A 355 25.23 -37.84 6.13
C ARG A 355 25.92 -37.39 7.40
N LYS A 356 26.69 -38.29 8.04
CA LYS A 356 27.51 -37.95 9.21
C LYS A 356 28.32 -36.73 8.79
N ARG A 357 28.06 -35.59 9.44
CA ARG A 357 28.86 -34.39 9.25
C ARG A 357 30.30 -34.85 9.53
N PRO A 358 31.28 -34.59 8.63
CA PRO A 358 32.67 -34.85 8.95
C PRO A 358 32.93 -34.24 10.31
N GLN A 359 33.37 -35.08 11.25
CA GLN A 359 33.70 -34.63 12.59
C GLN A 359 34.77 -33.56 12.38
N ALA A 360 34.46 -32.31 12.75
CA ALA A 360 35.47 -31.26 12.71
C ALA A 360 36.69 -31.79 13.50
N PRO A 361 37.92 -31.67 12.96
CA PRO A 361 39.10 -32.18 13.65
C PRO A 361 39.10 -31.59 15.06
N VAL A 362 39.20 -32.47 16.05
CA VAL A 362 39.31 -32.09 17.45
C VAL A 362 40.48 -31.11 17.54
N PRO A 363 40.30 -29.87 18.03
CA PRO A 363 41.42 -28.96 18.19
C PRO A 363 42.45 -29.64 19.09
N ALA A 364 43.68 -29.77 18.60
CA ALA A 364 44.79 -30.33 19.35
C ALA A 364 44.94 -29.53 20.65
N THR A 365 44.80 -30.19 21.79
CA THR A 365 45.19 -29.68 23.09
C THR A 365 46.70 -29.46 23.07
N VAL A 366 47.11 -28.20 22.87
CA VAL A 366 48.50 -27.79 23.11
C VAL A 366 48.69 -27.79 24.63
N PRO A 367 49.69 -28.52 25.18
CA PRO A 367 50.04 -28.40 26.58
C PRO A 367 50.68 -27.04 26.81
N VAL A 368 50.05 -26.22 27.65
CA VAL A 368 50.62 -24.93 28.07
C VAL A 368 51.48 -25.20 29.30
N ASP A 369 52.77 -25.42 29.06
CA ASP A 369 53.82 -25.26 30.08
C ASP A 369 54.56 -23.97 29.74
N PHE A 370 54.29 -22.88 30.48
CA PHE A 370 55.24 -21.79 30.70
C PHE A 370 54.74 -20.92 31.86
N SER A 371 55.37 -21.11 33.02
CA SER A 371 55.43 -20.10 34.08
C SER A 371 56.25 -18.91 33.58
N ALA A 372 55.64 -17.73 33.51
CA ALA A 372 56.36 -16.46 33.45
C ALA A 372 55.66 -15.47 34.39
N THR A 373 56.30 -15.25 35.54
CA THR A 373 56.01 -14.20 36.52
C THR A 373 56.45 -12.85 35.95
N VAL A 374 55.52 -11.89 35.84
CA VAL A 374 55.79 -10.46 35.55
C VAL A 374 54.79 -9.60 36.37
N PRO A 375 55.19 -8.43 36.90
CA PRO A 375 54.69 -7.87 38.17
C PRO A 375 53.44 -6.96 38.02
N PRO A 376 52.79 -6.58 39.15
CA PRO A 376 51.62 -5.72 39.11
C PRO A 376 52.04 -4.26 39.02
N ASP A 377 51.56 -3.54 38.00
CA ASP A 377 51.20 -2.12 38.08
C ASP A 377 50.75 -1.59 36.71
N ALA A 378 49.47 -1.24 36.62
CA ALA A 378 48.91 -0.11 35.85
C ALA A 378 47.38 -0.18 35.91
N ILE A 379 46.79 0.48 36.90
CA ILE A 379 45.37 0.80 36.91
C ILE A 379 45.16 1.90 35.86
N ALA A 380 44.58 1.53 34.72
CA ALA A 380 44.02 2.50 33.77
C ALA A 380 42.60 2.84 34.22
N THR A 381 42.45 3.97 34.91
CA THR A 381 41.18 4.63 35.16
C THR A 381 40.61 5.19 33.85
N VAL A 382 39.42 4.71 33.49
CA VAL A 382 38.58 5.32 32.42
C VAL A 382 37.82 6.49 33.06
N PRO A 383 37.91 7.73 32.54
CA PRO A 383 37.08 8.81 33.03
C PRO A 383 35.68 8.75 32.39
N PRO A 384 34.59 8.87 33.18
CA PRO A 384 33.28 9.22 32.65
C PRO A 384 33.21 10.76 32.56
N ASP A 385 32.93 11.30 31.37
CA ASP A 385 32.02 12.43 31.15
C ASP A 385 32.26 13.13 29.81
N ALA A 386 31.21 13.16 29.00
CA ALA A 386 30.96 14.23 28.03
C ALA A 386 29.44 14.35 27.83
N ILE A 387 28.76 14.93 28.83
CA ILE A 387 27.42 15.49 28.67
C ILE A 387 27.60 16.84 27.98
N ALA A 388 27.10 16.96 26.76
CA ALA A 388 27.04 18.23 26.05
C ALA A 388 25.99 19.13 26.73
N THR A 389 26.44 20.19 27.38
CA THR A 389 25.62 21.30 27.85
C THR A 389 25.22 22.18 26.66
N VAL A 390 23.91 22.34 26.46
CA VAL A 390 23.32 23.36 25.59
C VAL A 390 23.21 24.65 26.40
N PRO A 391 23.71 25.81 25.93
CA PRO A 391 23.48 27.06 26.62
C PRO A 391 22.05 27.54 26.37
N VAL A 392 21.29 27.66 27.46
CA VAL A 392 20.04 28.42 27.54
C VAL A 392 20.45 29.86 27.80
N ASP A 393 20.30 30.74 26.81
CA ASP A 393 20.10 32.19 27.02
C ASP A 393 19.75 32.89 25.69
N ALA A 394 18.48 33.22 25.51
CA ALA A 394 17.98 34.36 24.74
C ALA A 394 16.46 34.48 24.94
N ILE A 395 16.04 34.93 26.13
CA ILE A 395 14.68 35.45 26.32
C ILE A 395 14.69 36.86 25.75
N ALA A 396 14.18 37.01 24.53
CA ALA A 396 13.79 38.31 24.00
C ALA A 396 12.49 38.74 24.67
N THR A 397 12.58 39.77 25.52
CA THR A 397 11.44 40.53 26.02
C THR A 397 10.80 41.30 24.87
N VAL A 398 9.52 41.03 24.62
CA VAL A 398 8.66 41.86 23.77
C VAL A 398 8.10 42.98 24.67
N PRO A 399 8.23 44.27 24.32
CA PRO A 399 7.50 45.32 25.01
C PRO A 399 6.02 45.25 24.59
N VAL A 400 5.16 45.10 25.59
CA VAL A 400 3.73 45.37 25.50
C VAL A 400 3.58 46.88 25.51
N ASP A 401 3.13 47.47 24.40
CA ASP A 401 2.65 48.85 24.43
C ASP A 401 1.12 48.88 24.43
N ALA A 402 0.64 49.77 25.28
CA ALA A 402 -0.72 49.88 25.76
C ALA A 402 -1.65 50.50 24.72
N SER A 403 -2.88 50.00 24.72
CA SER A 403 -4.05 50.78 24.35
C SER A 403 -4.31 51.88 25.39
N ALA A 404 -4.36 53.15 24.98
CA ALA A 404 -5.21 54.19 25.57
C ALA A 404 -5.17 55.49 24.73
N ALA A 405 -6.20 55.72 23.91
CA ALA A 405 -6.92 56.98 23.66
C ALA A 405 -7.95 56.77 22.54
#